data_AF-A0A8E0IMB5-F1
#
_entry.id   AF-A0A8E0IMB5-F1
#
_cell.length_a   1.000
_cell.length_b   1.000
_cell.length_c   1.000
_cell.angle_alpha   90.00
_cell.angle_beta   90.00
_cell.angle_gamma   90.00
#
_symmetry.space_group_name_H-M   'P 1'
#
loop_
_entity.id
_entity.type
_entity.pdbx_description
1 polymer ?
#
loop_
_entity_poly.entity_id
_entity_poly.type
_entity_poly.pdbx_seq_one_letter_code
_entity_poly.pdbx_strand_id
1 'polypeptide(L)'
;MLSASRFRQISQALQIKNDDVTYAIQVLLIKPSFHETVASALRHEVPHAALFDQIENDARGTSFQLAIQVMVYGFLTLLTLVSLANIVNHIFANLLQRRRSLAMLQSVGTTPGQIVRMLALENGFLFGTSMVIGSLLGTLLGWILHQAVNTGITMAFQVPWLEMGMAGLALLVIWGIFAGISFQIMRHQDIDQLIRVG
;
A
#
# COMPACT_ATOMS: atom_id res chain seq x y z
N MET A 1 -28.88 6.62 -28.49
CA MET A 1 -28.99 6.15 -29.88
C MET A 1 -29.04 7.37 -30.80
N LEU A 2 -27.94 7.70 -31.47
CA LEU A 2 -27.92 8.76 -32.50
C LEU A 2 -28.35 8.14 -33.83
N SER A 3 -29.48 8.58 -34.37
CA SER A 3 -30.03 8.12 -35.64
C SER A 3 -29.12 8.50 -36.81
N ALA A 4 -28.97 7.58 -37.78
CA ALA A 4 -28.11 7.69 -38.97
C ALA A 4 -28.38 8.96 -39.83
N SER A 5 -29.52 9.62 -39.64
CA SER A 5 -29.88 10.86 -40.31
C SER A 5 -29.18 12.10 -39.72
N ARG A 6 -28.95 12.16 -38.40
CA ARG A 6 -28.24 13.29 -37.77
C ARG A 6 -26.73 13.26 -38.02
N PHE A 7 -26.17 12.07 -38.24
CA PHE A 7 -24.75 11.90 -38.56
C PHE A 7 -24.39 12.53 -39.92
N ARG A 8 -25.23 12.30 -40.94
CA ARG A 8 -25.05 12.91 -42.28
C ARG A 8 -25.17 14.43 -42.29
N GLN A 9 -25.98 14.98 -41.38
CA GLN A 9 -26.20 16.43 -41.29
C GLN A 9 -25.00 17.14 -40.66
N ILE A 10 -24.32 16.51 -39.70
CA ILE A 10 -23.14 17.06 -39.04
C ILE A 10 -21.90 16.93 -39.93
N SER A 11 -21.78 15.85 -40.72
CA SER A 11 -20.65 15.66 -41.64
C SER A 11 -20.63 16.66 -42.80
N GLN A 12 -21.80 17.14 -43.25
CA GLN A 12 -21.89 18.16 -44.30
C GLN A 12 -21.65 19.59 -43.79
N ALA A 13 -21.84 19.85 -42.50
CA ALA A 13 -21.68 21.19 -41.92
C ALA A 13 -20.22 21.56 -41.58
N LEU A 14 -19.35 20.57 -41.39
CA LEU A 14 -17.95 20.77 -41.00
C LEU A 14 -17.01 20.60 -42.20
N GLN A 15 -17.09 21.48 -43.22
CA GLN A 15 -16.15 21.52 -44.37
C GLN A 15 -14.67 21.54 -43.91
N ILE A 16 -14.10 20.36 -43.63
CA ILE A 16 -12.73 20.21 -43.14
C ILE A 16 -11.97 19.36 -44.16
N LYS A 17 -10.84 19.92 -44.61
CA LYS A 17 -9.90 19.37 -45.58
C LYS A 17 -9.37 18.01 -45.10
N ASN A 18 -9.40 17.04 -46.02
CA ASN A 18 -9.47 15.60 -45.76
C ASN A 18 -8.12 14.90 -45.42
N ASP A 19 -7.06 15.63 -45.08
CA ASP A 19 -5.70 15.07 -44.96
C ASP A 19 -5.11 15.03 -43.54
N ASP A 20 -5.77 15.58 -42.51
CA ASP A 20 -5.26 15.59 -41.12
C ASP A 20 -6.28 15.13 -40.05
N VAL A 21 -7.48 14.69 -40.45
CA VAL A 21 -8.54 14.34 -39.48
C VAL A 21 -8.68 12.84 -39.35
N THR A 22 -8.18 12.30 -38.24
CA THR A 22 -8.43 10.92 -37.81
C THR A 22 -9.78 10.87 -37.08
N TYR A 23 -10.81 10.31 -37.72
CA TYR A 23 -12.10 10.08 -37.09
C TYR A 23 -12.08 8.75 -36.31
N ALA A 24 -12.27 8.79 -35.00
CA ALA A 24 -12.41 7.61 -34.15
C ALA A 24 -13.88 7.39 -33.76
N ILE A 25 -14.43 6.23 -34.08
CA ILE A 25 -15.76 5.80 -33.62
C ILE A 25 -15.55 4.82 -32.46
N GLN A 26 -15.92 5.23 -31.25
CA GLN A 26 -15.94 4.34 -30.08
C GLN A 26 -17.31 3.67 -29.95
N VAL A 27 -17.32 2.35 -29.87
CA VAL A 27 -18.53 1.54 -29.66
C VAL A 27 -18.38 0.76 -28.36
N LEU A 28 -19.17 1.11 -27.34
CA LEU A 28 -19.22 0.41 -26.07
C LEU A 28 -20.19 -0.78 -26.18
N LEU A 29 -19.67 -2.01 -26.15
CA LEU A 29 -20.51 -3.21 -26.09
C LEU A 29 -21.02 -3.42 -24.66
N ILE A 30 -22.33 -3.28 -24.47
CA ILE A 30 -23.02 -3.51 -23.18
C ILE A 30 -23.05 -5.01 -22.81
N LYS A 31 -22.83 -5.90 -23.78
CA LYS A 31 -22.74 -7.36 -23.57
C LYS A 31 -21.42 -7.90 -24.14
N PRO A 32 -20.52 -8.47 -23.30
CA PRO A 32 -19.19 -8.90 -23.74
C PRO A 32 -19.21 -10.03 -24.79
N SER A 33 -20.23 -10.87 -24.81
CA SER A 33 -20.30 -12.08 -25.65
C SER A 33 -20.61 -11.85 -27.14
N PHE A 34 -20.80 -10.60 -27.57
CA PHE A 34 -21.12 -10.25 -28.97
C PHE A 34 -19.96 -9.60 -29.73
N HIS A 35 -18.75 -9.63 -29.17
CA HIS A 35 -17.57 -8.99 -29.75
C HIS A 35 -17.19 -9.60 -31.12
N GLU A 36 -17.24 -10.92 -31.28
CA GLU A 36 -16.84 -11.58 -32.54
C GLU A 36 -17.78 -11.26 -33.72
N THR A 37 -19.09 -11.26 -33.47
CA THR A 37 -20.11 -11.04 -34.53
C THR A 37 -20.13 -9.58 -34.99
N VAL A 38 -19.88 -8.63 -34.08
CA VAL A 38 -19.85 -7.20 -34.40
C VAL A 38 -18.50 -6.83 -35.03
N ALA A 39 -17.38 -7.37 -34.54
CA ALA A 39 -16.06 -7.13 -35.12
C ALA A 39 -15.94 -7.68 -36.55
N SER A 40 -16.54 -8.84 -36.83
CA SER A 40 -16.55 -9.42 -38.19
C SER A 40 -17.46 -8.67 -39.16
N ALA A 41 -18.63 -8.17 -38.71
CA ALA A 41 -19.52 -7.36 -39.55
C ALA A 41 -18.91 -5.98 -39.87
N LEU A 42 -18.28 -5.30 -38.90
CA LEU A 42 -17.64 -4.00 -39.11
C LEU A 42 -16.37 -4.07 -39.98
N ARG A 43 -15.63 -5.19 -39.96
CA ARG A 43 -14.50 -5.43 -40.88
C ARG A 43 -14.94 -5.51 -42.34
N HIS A 44 -16.19 -5.92 -42.61
CA HIS A 44 -16.70 -6.07 -43.97
C HIS A 44 -17.23 -4.76 -44.56
N GLU A 45 -17.84 -3.90 -43.74
CA GLU A 45 -18.39 -2.61 -44.19
C GLU A 45 -17.36 -1.46 -44.22
N VAL A 46 -16.24 -1.53 -43.47
CA VAL A 46 -15.25 -0.45 -43.42
C VAL A 46 -13.79 -0.99 -43.52
N PRO A 47 -13.29 -1.28 -44.75
CA PRO A 47 -11.98 -1.92 -44.97
C PRO A 47 -10.75 -1.07 -44.58
N HIS A 48 -10.93 0.25 -44.39
CA HIS A 48 -9.84 1.19 -44.09
C HIS A 48 -9.90 1.76 -42.66
N ALA A 49 -10.77 1.24 -41.78
CA ALA A 49 -10.79 1.63 -40.38
C ALA A 49 -9.80 0.78 -39.58
N ALA A 50 -8.86 1.44 -38.90
CA ALA A 50 -8.05 0.80 -37.86
C ALA A 50 -8.97 0.44 -36.68
N LEU A 51 -9.44 -0.80 -36.66
CA LEU A 51 -10.22 -1.34 -35.55
C LEU A 51 -9.28 -1.64 -34.38
N PHE A 52 -9.22 -0.72 -33.42
CA PHE A 52 -8.60 -0.97 -32.13
C PHE A 52 -9.58 -1.74 -31.26
N ASP A 53 -9.49 -3.08 -31.30
CA ASP A 53 -10.22 -3.93 -30.38
C ASP A 53 -9.59 -3.82 -28.98
N GLN A 54 -10.23 -3.05 -28.12
CA GLN A 54 -9.76 -2.79 -26.77
C GLN A 54 -9.97 -4.01 -25.86
N ILE A 55 -10.84 -4.96 -26.25
CA ILE A 55 -11.20 -6.12 -25.43
C ILE A 55 -10.05 -7.13 -25.35
N GLU A 56 -9.25 -7.30 -26.40
CA GLU A 56 -8.07 -8.18 -26.38
C GLU A 56 -6.83 -7.51 -25.74
N ASN A 57 -6.72 -6.18 -25.85
CA ASN A 57 -5.66 -5.42 -25.18
C ASN A 57 -5.89 -5.30 -23.67
N ASP A 58 -7.13 -5.22 -23.20
CA ASP A 58 -7.45 -5.19 -21.77
C ASP A 58 -7.16 -6.53 -21.08
N ALA A 59 -7.35 -7.67 -21.77
CA ALA A 59 -7.00 -8.99 -21.24
C ALA A 59 -5.47 -9.18 -21.08
N ARG A 60 -4.67 -8.63 -22.01
CA ARG A 60 -3.19 -8.63 -21.88
C ARG A 60 -2.69 -7.60 -20.88
N GLY A 61 -3.31 -6.41 -20.84
CA GLY A 61 -2.99 -5.34 -19.89
C GLY A 61 -3.26 -5.74 -18.44
N THR A 62 -4.41 -6.37 -18.17
CA THR A 62 -4.74 -6.90 -16.84
C THR A 62 -3.79 -7.99 -16.39
N SER A 63 -3.36 -8.89 -17.28
CA SER A 63 -2.38 -9.94 -16.96
C SER A 63 -1.02 -9.35 -16.58
N PHE A 64 -0.54 -8.35 -17.32
CA PHE A 64 0.71 -7.65 -17.00
C PHE A 64 0.61 -6.86 -15.68
N GLN A 65 -0.50 -6.17 -15.46
CA GLN A 65 -0.75 -5.42 -14.23
C GLN A 65 -0.82 -6.33 -12.99
N LEU A 66 -1.50 -7.47 -13.11
CA LEU A 66 -1.57 -8.47 -12.04
C LEU A 66 -0.19 -9.06 -11.73
N ALA A 67 0.62 -9.36 -12.75
CA ALA A 67 1.99 -9.86 -12.54
C ALA A 67 2.85 -8.86 -11.74
N ILE A 68 2.79 -7.57 -12.09
CA ILE A 68 3.50 -6.52 -11.34
C ILE A 68 2.98 -6.41 -9.91
N GLN A 69 1.66 -6.39 -9.71
CA GLN A 69 1.08 -6.30 -8.37
C GLN A 69 1.52 -7.46 -7.48
N VAL A 70 1.44 -8.71 -7.98
CA VAL A 70 1.87 -9.89 -7.22
C VAL A 70 3.37 -9.80 -6.88
N MET A 71 4.21 -9.36 -7.81
CA MET A 71 5.64 -9.21 -7.56
C MET A 71 5.93 -8.14 -6.49
N VAL A 72 5.29 -6.98 -6.58
CA VAL A 72 5.47 -5.88 -5.63
C VAL A 72 4.96 -6.25 -4.24
N TYR A 73 3.72 -6.74 -4.12
CA TYR A 73 3.15 -7.14 -2.83
C TYR A 73 3.87 -8.35 -2.22
N GLY A 74 4.34 -9.28 -3.05
CA GLY A 74 5.18 -10.39 -2.61
C GLY A 74 6.49 -9.89 -2.01
N PHE A 75 7.18 -8.97 -2.69
CA PHE A 75 8.42 -8.39 -2.18
C PHE A 75 8.20 -7.54 -0.92
N LEU A 76 7.12 -6.74 -0.87
CA LEU A 76 6.72 -5.99 0.33
C LEU A 76 6.53 -6.91 1.52
N THR A 77 5.86 -8.05 1.33
CA THR A 77 5.65 -9.04 2.41
C THR A 77 6.98 -9.57 2.95
N LEU A 78 7.94 -9.87 2.08
CA LEU A 78 9.28 -10.31 2.48
C LEU A 78 10.02 -9.22 3.26
N LEU A 79 9.98 -7.97 2.79
CA LEU A 79 10.59 -6.84 3.49
C LEU A 79 9.97 -6.63 4.87
N THR A 80 8.64 -6.71 4.97
CA THR A 80 7.94 -6.63 6.25
C THR A 80 8.39 -7.74 7.20
N LEU A 81 8.56 -8.97 6.70
CA LEU A 81 9.00 -10.10 7.52
C LEU A 81 10.42 -9.90 8.06
N VAL A 82 11.36 -9.45 7.21
CA VAL A 82 12.74 -9.13 7.63
C VAL A 82 12.75 -7.97 8.62
N SER A 83 11.92 -6.94 8.40
CA SER A 83 11.75 -5.82 9.32
C SER A 83 11.24 -6.30 10.69
N LEU A 84 10.26 -7.21 10.71
CA LEU A 84 9.72 -7.79 11.93
C LEU A 84 10.80 -8.55 12.72
N ALA A 85 11.64 -9.33 12.03
CA ALA A 85 12.77 -10.01 12.64
C ALA A 85 13.78 -9.01 13.25
N ASN A 86 14.05 -7.90 12.56
CA ASN A 86 14.92 -6.84 13.09
C ASN A 86 14.35 -6.19 14.35
N ILE A 87 13.04 -5.93 14.38
CA ILE A 87 12.36 -5.38 15.57
C ILE A 87 12.50 -6.35 16.75
N VAL A 88 12.25 -7.64 16.53
CA VAL A 88 12.39 -8.68 17.56
C VAL A 88 13.83 -8.72 18.09
N ASN A 89 14.81 -8.71 17.20
CA ASN A 89 16.23 -8.69 17.58
C ASN A 89 16.59 -7.43 18.40
N HIS A 90 16.07 -6.27 18.00
CA HIS A 90 16.27 -5.03 18.73
C HIS A 90 15.66 -5.07 20.14
N ILE A 91 14.44 -5.60 20.27
CA ILE A 91 13.75 -5.77 21.56
C ILE A 91 14.60 -6.63 22.50
N PHE A 92 15.04 -7.80 22.04
CA PHE A 92 15.84 -8.71 22.87
C PHE A 92 17.17 -8.10 23.28
N ALA A 93 17.87 -7.44 22.35
CA ALA A 93 19.14 -6.77 22.65
C ALA A 93 18.96 -5.64 23.69
N ASN A 94 17.92 -4.82 23.51
CA ASN A 94 17.60 -3.72 24.42
C ASN A 94 17.26 -4.22 25.83
N LEU A 95 16.47 -5.29 25.94
CA LEU A 95 16.15 -5.94 27.22
C LEU A 95 17.40 -6.49 27.93
N LEU A 96 18.31 -7.12 27.18
CA LEU A 96 19.52 -7.71 27.75
C LEU A 96 20.47 -6.63 28.30
N GLN A 97 20.64 -5.52 27.57
CA GLN A 97 21.47 -4.40 28.02
C GLN A 97 20.88 -3.71 29.26
N ARG A 98 19.56 -3.53 29.30
CA ARG A 98 18.88 -2.85 30.41
C ARG A 98 18.74 -3.72 31.66
N ARG A 99 18.79 -5.05 31.55
CA ARG A 99 18.65 -5.93 32.72
C ARG A 99 19.60 -5.56 33.87
N ARG A 100 20.86 -5.20 33.57
CA ARG A 100 21.84 -4.81 34.60
C ARG A 100 21.51 -3.47 35.26
N SER A 101 21.11 -2.46 34.49
CA SER A 101 20.70 -1.16 35.05
C SER A 101 19.40 -1.25 35.84
N LEU A 102 18.46 -2.09 35.41
CA LEU A 102 17.20 -2.33 36.09
C LEU A 102 17.39 -3.07 37.43
N ALA A 103 18.29 -4.07 37.49
CA ALA A 103 18.63 -4.74 38.74
C ALA A 103 19.24 -3.77 39.78
N MET A 104 20.07 -2.81 39.33
CA MET A 104 20.59 -1.75 40.22
C MET A 104 19.47 -0.83 40.72
N LEU A 105 18.52 -0.43 39.86
CA LEU A 105 17.37 0.39 40.28
C LEU A 105 16.45 -0.33 41.26
N GLN A 106 16.27 -1.64 41.10
CA GLN A 106 15.51 -2.46 42.05
C GLN A 106 16.19 -2.53 43.42
N SER A 107 17.53 -2.56 43.47
CA SER A 107 18.27 -2.56 44.75
C SER A 107 18.08 -1.29 45.59
N VAL A 108 17.68 -0.18 44.95
CA VAL A 108 17.36 1.10 45.60
C VAL A 108 15.87 1.20 45.97
N GLY A 109 15.07 0.16 45.67
CA GLY A 109 13.65 0.07 46.04
C GLY A 109 12.66 0.41 44.92
N THR A 110 13.11 0.50 43.66
CA THR A 110 12.20 0.75 42.53
C THR A 110 11.33 -0.48 42.25
N THR A 111 10.03 -0.29 42.14
CA THR A 111 9.12 -1.42 41.85
C THR A 111 9.20 -1.84 40.37
N PRO A 112 9.02 -3.14 40.05
CA PRO A 112 8.98 -3.65 38.68
C PRO A 112 7.96 -2.92 37.79
N GLY A 113 6.80 -2.54 38.36
CA GLY A 113 5.76 -1.80 37.63
C GLY A 113 6.18 -0.38 37.23
N GLN A 114 6.98 0.32 38.03
CA GLN A 114 7.53 1.63 37.68
C GLN A 114 8.53 1.52 36.51
N ILE A 115 9.36 0.48 36.53
CA ILE A 115 10.32 0.18 35.45
C ILE A 115 9.58 -0.08 34.13
N VAL A 116 8.54 -0.92 34.15
CA VAL A 116 7.73 -1.22 32.94
C VAL A 116 7.10 0.06 32.39
N ARG A 117 6.49 0.90 33.24
CA ARG A 117 5.85 2.14 32.79
C ARG A 117 6.86 3.11 32.16
N MET A 118 8.03 3.26 32.77
CA MET A 118 9.10 4.09 32.22
C MET A 118 9.54 3.58 30.84
N LEU A 119 9.79 2.28 30.72
CA LEU A 119 10.23 1.68 29.45
C LEU A 119 9.14 1.76 28.37
N ALA A 120 7.87 1.57 28.73
CA ALA A 120 6.75 1.68 27.81
C ALA A 120 6.59 3.11 27.27
N LEU A 121 6.79 4.13 28.10
CA LEU A 121 6.75 5.54 27.70
C LEU A 121 7.91 5.93 26.79
N GLU A 122 9.14 5.54 27.15
CA GLU A 122 10.33 5.81 26.33
C GLU A 122 10.19 5.22 24.93
N ASN A 123 9.78 3.94 24.85
CA ASN A 123 9.57 3.29 23.56
C ASN A 123 8.34 3.86 22.84
N GLY A 124 7.26 4.19 23.56
CA GLY A 124 6.06 4.81 22.96
C GLY A 124 6.39 6.10 22.23
N PHE A 125 7.29 6.91 22.77
CA PHE A 125 7.78 8.12 22.09
C PHE A 125 8.57 7.79 20.81
N LEU A 126 9.42 6.77 20.84
CA LEU A 126 10.17 6.31 19.67
C LEU A 126 9.24 5.75 18.57
N PHE A 127 8.23 4.96 18.94
CA PHE A 127 7.24 4.46 17.99
C PHE A 127 6.41 5.59 17.38
N GLY A 128 5.95 6.54 18.21
CA GLY A 128 5.19 7.70 17.75
C GLY A 128 5.98 8.57 16.78
N THR A 129 7.24 8.89 17.10
CA THR A 129 8.11 9.68 16.20
C THR A 129 8.42 8.93 14.91
N SER A 130 8.66 7.60 14.98
CA SER A 130 8.87 6.77 13.81
C SER A 130 7.64 6.71 12.89
N MET A 131 6.43 6.64 13.46
CA MET A 131 5.19 6.66 12.69
C MET A 131 5.03 7.96 11.89
N VAL A 132 5.30 9.11 12.53
CA VAL A 132 5.21 10.42 11.87
C VAL A 132 6.25 10.53 10.75
N ILE A 133 7.50 10.20 11.05
CA ILE A 133 8.60 10.30 10.07
C ILE A 133 8.38 9.33 8.91
N GLY A 134 8.02 8.07 9.20
CA GLY A 134 7.76 7.05 8.19
C GLY A 134 6.58 7.42 7.28
N SER A 135 5.49 7.94 7.86
CA SER A 135 4.32 8.41 7.12
C SER A 135 4.65 9.59 6.20
N LEU A 136 5.42 10.56 6.71
CA LEU A 136 5.83 11.73 5.94
C LEU A 136 6.75 11.35 4.78
N LEU A 137 7.78 10.53 5.04
CA LEU A 137 8.72 10.07 4.03
C LEU A 137 8.03 9.17 2.99
N GLY A 138 7.16 8.26 3.42
CA GLY A 138 6.40 7.40 2.52
C GLY A 138 5.49 8.19 1.58
N THR A 139 4.78 9.20 2.12
CA THR A 139 3.93 10.09 1.31
C THR A 139 4.76 10.92 0.33
N LEU A 140 5.89 11.46 0.78
CA LEU A 140 6.80 12.25 -0.06
C LEU A 140 7.38 11.42 -1.21
N LEU A 141 7.86 10.21 -0.91
CA LEU A 141 8.37 9.29 -1.94
C LEU A 141 7.27 8.86 -2.91
N GLY A 142 6.07 8.57 -2.41
CA GLY A 142 4.91 8.27 -3.24
C GLY A 142 4.55 9.42 -4.17
N TRP A 143 4.63 10.66 -3.68
CA TRP A 143 4.40 11.86 -4.50
C TRP A 143 5.47 12.05 -5.58
N ILE A 144 6.76 11.83 -5.27
CA ILE A 144 7.86 11.88 -6.25
C ILE A 144 7.66 10.80 -7.33
N LEU A 145 7.35 9.57 -6.92
CA LEU A 145 7.04 8.46 -7.85
C LEU A 145 5.86 8.79 -8.75
N HIS A 146 4.79 9.35 -8.17
CA HIS A 146 3.63 9.81 -8.94
C HIS A 146 4.03 10.86 -9.97
N GLN A 147 4.86 11.84 -9.61
CA GLN A 147 5.34 12.84 -10.56
C GLN A 147 6.22 12.23 -11.66
N ALA A 148 7.09 11.27 -11.33
CA ALA A 148 7.97 10.61 -12.29
C ALA A 148 7.20 9.75 -13.32
N VAL A 149 6.07 9.17 -12.92
CA VAL A 149 5.22 8.35 -13.80
C VAL A 149 4.25 9.22 -14.62
N ASN A 150 3.87 10.39 -14.13
CA ASN A 150 2.85 11.24 -14.75
C ASN A 150 3.39 12.03 -15.96
N THR A 151 3.58 11.35 -17.10
CA THR A 151 3.96 11.96 -18.39
C THR A 151 2.78 12.17 -19.35
N GLY A 152 1.52 11.99 -18.90
CA GLY A 152 0.38 12.21 -19.81
C GLY A 152 -1.03 11.88 -19.32
N ILE A 153 -1.23 11.45 -18.07
CA ILE A 153 -2.57 11.15 -17.53
C ILE A 153 -2.72 11.90 -16.21
N THR A 154 -3.59 12.90 -16.17
CA THR A 154 -3.89 13.69 -14.96
C THR A 154 -4.63 12.85 -13.90
N MET A 155 -3.94 11.87 -13.31
CA MET A 155 -4.34 11.27 -12.05
C MET A 155 -3.97 12.25 -10.93
N ALA A 156 -4.95 12.57 -10.07
CA ALA A 156 -4.70 13.35 -8.88
C ALA A 156 -4.05 12.44 -7.84
N PHE A 157 -2.93 12.90 -7.24
CA PHE A 157 -2.30 12.19 -6.13
C PHE A 157 -3.26 12.21 -4.92
N GLN A 158 -3.81 11.06 -4.57
CA GLN A 158 -4.63 10.88 -3.37
C GLN A 158 -3.78 10.22 -2.29
N VAL A 159 -3.69 10.88 -1.13
CA VAL A 159 -2.99 10.32 0.03
C VAL A 159 -3.80 9.13 0.56
N PRO A 160 -3.22 7.93 0.68
CA PRO A 160 -3.92 6.72 1.12
C PRO A 160 -4.08 6.70 2.65
N TRP A 161 -4.98 7.54 3.18
CA TRP A 161 -5.24 7.68 4.62
C TRP A 161 -5.57 6.35 5.32
N LEU A 162 -6.31 5.46 4.63
CA LEU A 162 -6.68 4.16 5.18
C LEU A 162 -5.46 3.27 5.41
N GLU A 163 -4.52 3.25 4.45
CA GLU A 163 -3.28 2.47 4.56
C GLU A 163 -2.37 3.01 5.67
N MET A 164 -2.28 4.34 5.79
CA MET A 164 -1.57 4.98 6.91
C MET A 164 -2.20 4.62 8.25
N GLY A 165 -3.53 4.58 8.33
CA GLY A 165 -4.27 4.15 9.52
C GLY A 165 -3.98 2.69 9.90
N MET A 166 -3.99 1.78 8.93
CA MET A 166 -3.66 0.37 9.15
C MET A 166 -2.20 0.18 9.61
N ALA A 167 -1.26 0.90 8.99
CA ALA A 167 0.14 0.87 9.41
C ALA A 167 0.33 1.41 10.83
N GLY A 168 -0.35 2.50 11.18
CA GLY A 168 -0.37 3.04 12.54
C GLY A 168 -0.93 2.05 13.57
N LEU A 169 -2.02 1.36 13.23
CA LEU A 169 -2.61 0.32 14.08
C LEU A 169 -1.64 -0.86 14.26
N ALA A 170 -0.96 -1.29 13.19
CA ALA A 170 0.06 -2.34 13.28
C ALA A 170 1.21 -1.93 14.23
N LEU A 171 1.69 -0.69 14.15
CA LEU A 171 2.72 -0.18 15.06
C LEU A 171 2.25 -0.12 16.52
N LEU A 172 0.98 0.26 16.75
CA LEU A 172 0.38 0.23 18.10
C LEU A 172 0.31 -1.18 18.66
N VAL A 173 -0.06 -2.17 17.83
CA VAL A 173 -0.06 -3.59 18.22
C VAL A 173 1.34 -4.05 18.58
N ILE A 174 2.35 -3.72 17.77
CA ILE A 174 3.76 -4.05 18.05
C ILE A 174 4.23 -3.44 19.38
N TRP A 175 3.91 -2.16 19.62
CA TRP A 175 4.23 -1.49 20.88
C TRP A 175 3.52 -2.15 22.08
N GLY A 176 2.25 -2.51 21.93
CA GLY A 176 1.47 -3.20 22.96
C GLY A 176 2.04 -4.59 23.30
N ILE A 177 2.44 -5.35 22.28
CA ILE A 177 3.11 -6.65 22.46
C ILE A 177 4.43 -6.45 23.23
N PHE A 178 5.24 -5.46 22.85
CA PHE A 178 6.48 -5.16 23.54
C PHE A 178 6.27 -4.79 25.03
N ALA A 179 5.28 -3.94 25.30
CA ALA A 179 4.93 -3.56 26.67
C ALA A 179 4.45 -4.78 27.49
N GLY A 180 3.64 -5.64 26.88
CA GLY A 180 3.16 -6.89 27.48
C GLY A 180 4.30 -7.88 27.79
N ILE A 181 5.19 -8.11 26.84
CA ILE A 181 6.37 -8.97 27.03
C ILE A 181 7.26 -8.42 28.14
N SER A 182 7.53 -7.12 28.13
CA SER A 182 8.34 -6.46 29.17
C SER A 182 7.72 -6.63 30.56
N PHE A 183 6.41 -6.46 30.67
CA PHE A 183 5.67 -6.67 31.92
C PHE A 183 5.76 -8.13 32.39
N GLN A 184 5.58 -9.09 31.48
CA GLN A 184 5.60 -10.51 31.81
C GLN A 184 6.99 -10.98 32.26
N ILE A 185 8.06 -10.57 31.58
CA ILE A 185 9.44 -10.90 31.95
C ILE A 185 9.78 -10.37 33.34
N MET A 186 9.39 -9.13 33.64
CA MET A 186 9.69 -8.51 34.94
C MET A 186 8.88 -9.15 36.07
N ARG A 187 7.60 -9.49 35.84
CA ARG A 187 6.76 -10.16 36.85
C ARG A 187 7.20 -11.59 37.17
N HIS A 188 7.72 -12.33 36.19
CA HIS A 188 8.19 -13.70 36.43
C HIS A 188 9.51 -13.76 37.21
N GLN A 189 10.36 -12.73 37.13
CA GLN A 189 11.61 -12.68 37.91
C GLN A 189 11.37 -12.55 39.43
N ASP A 190 10.26 -11.95 39.86
CA ASP A 190 9.93 -11.81 41.28
C ASP A 190 9.47 -13.13 41.94
N ILE A 191 8.77 -14.00 41.20
CA ILE A 191 8.14 -15.21 41.76
C ILE A 191 9.19 -16.29 42.08
N ASP A 192 10.15 -16.51 41.18
CA ASP A 192 11.16 -17.56 41.36
C ASP A 192 12.19 -17.24 42.46
N GLN A 193 12.42 -15.95 42.74
CA GLN A 193 13.33 -15.53 43.82
C GLN A 193 12.66 -15.54 45.20
N LEU A 194 11.34 -15.28 45.29
CA LEU A 194 10.59 -15.35 46.54
C LEU A 194 10.46 -16.78 47.10
N ILE A 195 10.49 -17.81 46.23
CA ILE A 195 10.40 -19.22 46.65
C ILE A 195 11.76 -19.77 47.12
N ARG A 196 12.88 -19.17 46.72
CA ARG A 196 14.22 -19.67 47.07
C ARG A 196 14.78 -19.10 48.38
N VAL A 197 14.04 -18.19 49.04
CA VAL A 197 14.47 -17.48 50.26
C VAL A 197 13.59 -17.83 51.48
N GLY A 198 12.63 -18.76 51.34
CA GLY A 198 11.87 -19.36 52.45
C GLY A 198 12.36 -20.76 52.76
#